data_AF-U1NS98-F1
#
_entry.id   AF-U1NS98-F1
#
_cell.length_a   1.000
_cell.length_b   1.000
_cell.length_c   1.000
_cell.angle_alpha   90.00
_cell.angle_beta   90.00
_cell.angle_gamma   90.00
#
_symmetry.space_group_name_H-M   'P 1'
#
loop_
_entity.id
_entity.type
_entity.pdbx_description
1 polymer ?
#
loop_
_entity_poly.entity_id
_entity_poly.type
_entity_poly.pdbx_seq_one_letter_code
_entity_poly.pdbx_strand_id
1 'polypeptide(L)'
;MGINKYQLLIAGIVVLSGCIGNAGDVSVSTIQVEKDAPCGEKFEIVESKTMFNDGSRPEVTLVVTNNNQVSVRYYIQLSFLQRTSTGLDITTETRQLNGTISGKTTSELQVQGNSSDSKNSYRYELTGSIDCGNVTESENMMRQSN
;
A
#
# COMPACT_ATOMS: atom_id res chain seq x y z
N MET A 1 5.17 -8.57 42.63
CA MET A 1 5.09 -9.67 41.64
C MET A 1 3.96 -9.34 40.69
N GLY A 2 4.30 -9.03 39.44
CA GLY A 2 3.39 -8.45 38.45
C GLY A 2 2.43 -9.48 37.88
N ILE A 3 1.16 -9.11 37.80
CA ILE A 3 0.13 -9.87 37.10
C ILE A 3 0.23 -9.43 35.63
N ASN A 4 0.78 -10.32 34.79
CA ASN A 4 0.88 -10.12 33.35
C ASN A 4 -0.53 -9.97 32.76
N LYS A 5 -0.84 -8.75 32.29
CA LYS A 5 -2.03 -8.47 31.48
C LYS A 5 -1.76 -8.98 30.07
N TYR A 6 -2.32 -10.12 29.73
CA TYR A 6 -2.47 -10.53 28.33
C TYR A 6 -3.55 -9.65 27.71
N GLN A 7 -3.16 -8.50 27.14
CA GLN A 7 -4.02 -7.78 26.21
C GLN A 7 -3.99 -8.54 24.89
N LEU A 8 -5.10 -9.21 24.56
CA LEU A 8 -5.39 -9.62 23.19
C LEU A 8 -5.43 -8.35 22.33
N LEU A 9 -4.40 -8.13 21.52
CA LEU A 9 -4.43 -7.17 20.41
C LEU A 9 -5.24 -7.82 19.28
N ILE A 10 -6.47 -7.36 19.13
CA ILE A 10 -7.31 -7.68 17.98
C ILE A 10 -6.65 -7.00 16.78
N ALA A 11 -5.94 -7.78 15.97
CA ALA A 11 -5.41 -7.37 14.67
C ALA A 11 -6.60 -6.99 13.77
N GLY A 12 -6.86 -5.69 13.63
CA GLY A 12 -7.92 -5.16 12.78
C GLY A 12 -7.46 -5.15 11.32
N ILE A 13 -7.78 -6.22 10.59
CA ILE A 13 -7.66 -6.24 9.13
C ILE A 13 -8.71 -5.28 8.57
N VAL A 14 -8.29 -4.15 8.01
CA VAL A 14 -9.20 -3.27 7.28
C VAL A 14 -9.24 -3.74 5.84
N VAL A 15 -10.29 -4.47 5.48
CA VAL A 15 -10.61 -4.88 4.10
C VAL A 15 -11.62 -3.88 3.55
N LEU A 16 -11.19 -2.96 2.70
CA LEU A 16 -12.10 -2.10 1.95
C LEU A 16 -12.23 -2.67 0.53
N SER A 17 -13.34 -3.35 0.29
CA SER A 17 -13.72 -3.94 -1.00
C SER A 17 -14.55 -2.96 -1.84
N GLY A 18 -13.98 -2.52 -2.96
CA GLY A 18 -14.60 -2.55 -4.29
C GLY A 18 -15.56 -1.44 -4.75
N CYS A 19 -15.30 -0.92 -5.95
CA CYS A 19 -16.30 -0.84 -7.03
C CYS A 19 -15.61 -1.18 -8.36
N ILE A 20 -16.08 -2.27 -8.98
CA ILE A 20 -15.49 -2.94 -10.15
C ILE A 20 -16.03 -2.29 -11.44
N GLY A 21 -15.15 -1.77 -12.29
CA GLY A 21 -15.45 -1.32 -13.65
C GLY A 21 -15.00 -2.37 -14.66
N ASN A 22 -15.93 -2.83 -15.50
CA ASN A 22 -15.80 -3.93 -16.48
C ASN A 22 -14.53 -3.89 -17.36
N ALA A 23 -13.66 -4.89 -17.24
CA ALA A 23 -13.12 -5.76 -18.30
C ALA A 23 -11.99 -6.65 -17.75
N GLY A 24 -12.27 -7.95 -17.55
CA GLY A 24 -11.30 -8.96 -17.10
C GLY A 24 -11.16 -9.03 -15.57
N ASP A 25 -11.34 -10.21 -14.99
CA ASP A 25 -11.18 -10.49 -13.56
C ASP A 25 -9.82 -10.02 -13.04
N VAL A 26 -9.76 -8.82 -12.44
CA VAL A 26 -8.60 -8.36 -11.67
C VAL A 26 -8.98 -8.46 -10.20
N SER A 27 -8.54 -9.56 -9.58
CA SER A 27 -8.67 -9.82 -8.15
C SER A 27 -7.84 -8.79 -7.38
N VAL A 28 -8.51 -7.88 -6.68
CA VAL A 28 -7.94 -6.86 -5.79
C VAL A 28 -7.13 -7.53 -4.68
N SER A 29 -5.82 -7.27 -4.64
CA SER A 29 -4.92 -7.75 -3.59
C SER A 29 -5.00 -6.91 -2.32
N THR A 30 -5.07 -7.60 -1.18
CA THR A 30 -5.05 -7.04 0.17
C THR A 30 -3.90 -6.06 0.38
N ILE A 31 -4.22 -4.80 0.67
CA ILE A 31 -3.25 -3.76 1.02
C ILE A 31 -2.83 -3.99 2.47
N GLN A 32 -1.70 -4.65 2.67
CA GLN A 32 -1.08 -4.76 4.00
C GLN A 32 -0.04 -3.65 4.13
N VAL A 33 -0.47 -2.53 4.70
CA VAL A 33 0.45 -1.55 5.27
C VAL A 33 0.59 -1.90 6.74
N GLU A 34 1.80 -2.26 7.20
CA GLU A 34 2.06 -2.41 8.63
C GLU A 34 1.75 -1.07 9.33
N LYS A 35 0.65 -1.06 10.09
CA LYS A 35 0.01 0.13 10.69
C LYS A 35 0.55 0.50 12.07
N ASP A 36 1.65 -0.10 12.51
CA ASP A 36 2.19 0.12 13.86
C ASP A 36 2.72 1.55 14.07
N ALA A 37 2.71 2.39 13.03
CA ALA A 37 3.06 3.79 13.09
C ALA A 37 1.84 4.66 13.51
N PRO A 38 2.01 5.66 14.40
CA PRO A 38 0.90 6.44 14.97
C PRO A 38 0.05 7.23 13.95
N CYS A 39 0.53 7.39 12.72
CA CYS A 39 -0.18 8.05 11.62
C CYS A 39 -0.93 7.06 10.69
N GLY A 40 -0.85 5.76 10.94
CA GLY A 40 -1.37 4.71 10.04
C GLY A 40 -2.89 4.61 9.96
N GLU A 41 -3.62 5.13 10.94
CA GLU A 41 -5.09 5.16 10.89
C GLU A 41 -5.64 6.11 9.83
N LYS A 42 -4.87 7.13 9.46
CA LYS A 42 -5.27 8.19 8.52
C LYS A 42 -4.51 8.12 7.20
N PHE A 43 -3.76 7.06 6.98
CA PHE A 43 -3.08 6.79 5.73
C PHE A 43 -3.81 5.67 4.98
N GLU A 44 -4.13 5.93 3.72
CA GLU A 44 -4.90 5.04 2.88
C GLU A 44 -4.23 4.89 1.51
N ILE A 45 -4.24 3.68 0.99
CA ILE A 45 -3.91 3.38 -0.40
C ILE A 45 -5.13 2.66 -0.96
N VAL A 46 -5.59 3.06 -2.13
CA VAL A 46 -6.64 2.35 -2.88
C VAL A 46 -6.20 2.17 -4.32
N GLU A 47 -6.61 1.05 -4.92
CA GLU A 47 -6.51 0.87 -6.37
C GLU A 47 -7.47 1.84 -7.06
N SER A 48 -6.97 2.55 -8.08
CA SER A 48 -7.81 3.40 -8.94
C SER A 48 -8.02 2.76 -10.30
N LYS A 49 -6.95 2.21 -10.89
CA LYS A 49 -7.00 1.62 -12.23
C LYS A 49 -5.91 0.57 -12.39
N THR A 50 -6.23 -0.51 -13.10
CA THR A 50 -5.25 -1.52 -13.49
C THR A 50 -5.46 -1.93 -14.94
N MET A 51 -4.36 -2.15 -15.66
CA MET A 51 -4.35 -2.61 -17.04
C MET A 51 -3.42 -3.81 -17.20
N PHE A 52 -4.01 -4.99 -17.38
CA PHE A 52 -3.33 -6.20 -17.82
C PHE A 52 -3.77 -6.51 -19.24
N ASN A 53 -2.84 -6.43 -20.19
CA ASN A 53 -3.10 -6.69 -21.60
C ASN A 53 -2.08 -7.71 -22.11
N ASP A 54 -2.55 -8.77 -22.77
CA ASP A 54 -1.69 -9.83 -23.29
C ASP A 54 -0.55 -9.27 -24.16
N GLY A 55 0.68 -9.58 -23.77
CA GLY A 55 1.90 -9.14 -24.48
C GLY A 55 2.32 -7.69 -24.25
N SER A 56 1.53 -6.91 -23.49
CA SER A 56 1.85 -5.54 -23.07
C SER A 56 2.31 -5.53 -21.61
N ARG A 57 3.10 -4.52 -21.25
CA ARG A 57 3.56 -4.36 -19.86
C ARG A 57 2.38 -3.92 -18.99
N PRO A 58 2.21 -4.51 -17.79
CA PRO A 58 1.12 -4.16 -16.90
C PRO A 58 1.32 -2.77 -16.33
N GLU A 59 0.21 -2.09 -16.07
CA GLU A 59 0.19 -0.75 -15.48
C GLU A 59 -0.86 -0.68 -14.38
N VAL A 60 -0.47 -0.12 -13.23
CA VAL A 60 -1.31 0.05 -12.04
C VAL A 60 -1.24 1.51 -11.60
N THR A 61 -2.40 2.10 -11.36
CA THR A 61 -2.55 3.42 -10.74
C THR A 61 -3.10 3.24 -9.33
N LEU A 62 -2.33 3.70 -8.35
CA LEU A 62 -2.69 3.72 -6.94
C LEU A 62 -3.06 5.15 -6.54
N VAL A 63 -4.11 5.32 -5.76
CA VAL A 63 -4.41 6.57 -5.08
C VAL A 63 -3.93 6.45 -3.64
N VAL A 64 -3.02 7.33 -3.26
CA VAL A 64 -2.46 7.42 -1.91
C VAL A 64 -3.00 8.66 -1.24
N THR A 65 -3.65 8.48 -0.10
CA THR A 65 -4.22 9.57 0.69
C THR A 65 -3.58 9.61 2.06
N ASN A 66 -3.08 10.78 2.42
CA ASN A 66 -2.59 11.09 3.75
C ASN A 66 -3.52 12.12 4.41
N ASN A 67 -4.42 11.64 5.26
CA ASN A 67 -5.32 12.46 6.05
C ASN A 67 -4.71 12.92 7.39
N ASN A 68 -3.43 12.62 7.65
CA ASN A 68 -2.69 13.19 8.77
C ASN A 68 -2.43 14.68 8.56
N GLN A 69 -2.10 15.39 9.64
CA GLN A 69 -1.64 16.77 9.56
C GLN A 69 -0.17 16.87 9.13
N VAL A 70 0.59 15.79 9.37
CA VAL A 70 2.02 15.71 9.07
C VAL A 70 2.28 14.91 7.80
N SER A 71 3.44 15.13 7.19
CA SER A 71 3.91 14.31 6.08
C SER A 71 4.21 12.89 6.53
N VAL A 72 3.97 11.92 5.65
CA VAL A 72 4.22 10.50 5.91
C VAL A 72 5.11 9.95 4.81
N ARG A 73 6.15 9.22 5.19
CA ARG A 73 6.99 8.47 4.25
C ARG A 73 6.39 7.09 4.04
N TYR A 74 6.34 6.64 2.79
CA TYR A 74 5.85 5.31 2.43
C TYR A 74 6.93 4.49 1.74
N TYR A 75 6.86 3.17 1.97
CA TYR A 75 7.70 2.15 1.36
C TYR A 75 6.77 1.05 0.85
N ILE A 76 6.52 1.04 -0.45
CA ILE A 76 5.55 0.13 -1.08
C ILE A 76 6.30 -0.79 -2.03
N GLN A 77 5.97 -2.07 -1.96
CA GLN A 77 6.38 -3.09 -2.90
C GLN A 77 5.16 -3.58 -3.68
N LEU A 78 5.22 -3.45 -5.00
CA LEU A 78 4.23 -3.97 -5.92
C LEU A 78 4.83 -5.16 -6.68
N SER A 79 4.25 -6.33 -6.53
CA SER A 79 4.68 -7.55 -7.23
C SER A 79 3.67 -7.89 -8.30
N PHE A 80 4.11 -8.05 -9.55
CA PHE A 80 3.30 -8.57 -10.63
C PHE A 80 3.39 -10.10 -10.66
N LEU A 81 2.26 -10.79 -10.83
CA LEU A 81 2.20 -12.25 -10.79
C LEU A 81 1.60 -12.81 -12.09
N GLN A 82 2.16 -13.94 -12.50
CA GLN A 82 1.60 -14.81 -13.54
C GLN A 82 1.16 -16.14 -12.93
N ARG A 83 0.15 -16.77 -13.53
CA ARG A 83 -0.31 -18.10 -13.14
C ARG A 83 0.35 -19.14 -14.03
N THR A 84 1.01 -20.12 -13.42
CA THR A 84 1.64 -21.23 -14.15
C THR A 84 0.57 -22.20 -14.67
N SER A 85 0.96 -23.09 -15.58
CA SER A 85 0.12 -24.20 -16.05
C SER A 85 -0.33 -25.15 -14.93
N THR A 86 0.38 -25.15 -13.79
CA THR A 86 0.02 -25.92 -12.59
C THR A 86 -0.92 -25.16 -11.65
N GLY A 87 -1.35 -23.95 -12.01
CA GLY A 87 -2.25 -23.12 -11.21
C GLY A 87 -1.56 -22.36 -10.06
N LEU A 88 -0.23 -22.35 -10.02
CA LEU A 88 0.53 -21.63 -9.00
C LEU A 88 0.83 -20.21 -9.47
N ASP A 89 0.73 -19.24 -8.56
CA ASP A 89 1.12 -17.87 -8.84
C ASP A 89 2.63 -17.70 -8.59
N ILE A 90 3.34 -17.13 -9.57
CA ILE A 90 4.75 -16.78 -9.45
C ILE A 90 4.97 -15.31 -9.78
N THR A 91 5.88 -14.67 -9.07
CA THR A 91 6.24 -13.27 -9.28
C THR A 91 7.07 -13.13 -10.57
N THR A 92 6.60 -12.30 -11.50
CA THR A 92 7.32 -11.96 -12.73
C THR A 92 8.22 -10.74 -12.55
N GLU A 93 7.78 -9.78 -11.73
CA GLU A 93 8.53 -8.56 -11.45
C GLU A 93 8.09 -7.94 -10.13
N THR A 94 9.02 -7.32 -9.43
CA THR A 94 8.74 -6.50 -8.26
C THR A 94 9.18 -5.07 -8.51
N ARG A 95 8.32 -4.10 -8.19
CA ARG A 95 8.56 -2.67 -8.24
C ARG A 95 8.55 -2.11 -6.83
N GLN A 96 9.54 -1.29 -6.50
CA GLN A 96 9.54 -0.51 -5.26
C GLN A 96 9.08 0.92 -5.55
N LEU A 97 8.21 1.44 -4.70
CA LEU A 97 7.75 2.83 -4.70
C LEU A 97 8.02 3.39 -3.31
N ASN A 98 8.95 4.32 -3.24
CA ASN A 98 9.32 4.98 -2.00
C ASN A 98 9.13 6.48 -2.19
N GLY A 99 8.52 7.12 -1.20
CA GLY A 99 8.25 8.55 -1.32
C GLY A 99 7.74 9.16 -0.02
N THR A 100 7.42 10.44 -0.08
CA THR A 100 6.79 11.17 1.02
C THR A 100 5.55 11.85 0.48
N ILE A 101 4.44 11.76 1.22
CA ILE A 101 3.20 12.44 0.91
C ILE A 101 2.92 13.46 2.02
N SER A 102 2.67 14.72 1.62
CA SER A 102 2.34 15.79 2.55
C SER A 102 1.07 15.49 3.34
N GLY A 103 0.92 16.12 4.50
CA GLY A 103 -0.34 16.08 5.25
C GLY A 103 -1.51 16.61 4.42
N LYS A 104 -2.71 16.09 4.69
CA LYS A 104 -3.98 16.48 4.03
C LYS A 104 -3.92 16.43 2.50
N THR A 105 -3.20 15.46 1.95
CA THR A 105 -2.94 15.36 0.51
C THR A 105 -3.38 14.00 -0.02
N THR A 106 -3.89 14.00 -1.24
CA THR A 106 -4.12 12.81 -2.07
C THR A 106 -3.24 12.90 -3.32
N SER A 107 -2.61 11.80 -3.71
CA SER A 107 -1.72 11.73 -4.86
C SER A 107 -1.90 10.42 -5.62
N GLU A 108 -1.73 10.44 -6.93
CA GLU A 108 -1.73 9.25 -7.78
C GLU A 108 -0.30 8.76 -8.01
N LEU A 109 -0.09 7.46 -7.83
CA LEU A 109 1.16 6.77 -8.15
C LEU A 109 0.90 5.79 -9.30
N GLN A 110 1.53 6.04 -10.44
CA GLN A 110 1.49 5.15 -11.58
C GLN A 110 2.71 4.23 -11.59
N VAL A 111 2.47 2.94 -11.80
CA VAL A 111 3.47 1.87 -11.73
C VAL A 111 3.36 1.01 -12.96
N GLN A 112 4.41 0.99 -13.78
CA GLN A 112 4.48 0.13 -14.96
C GLN A 112 5.53 -0.97 -14.77
N GLY A 113 5.18 -2.19 -15.14
CA GLY A 113 6.14 -3.29 -15.25
C GLY A 113 7.13 -3.02 -16.38
N ASN A 114 8.41 -3.37 -16.19
CA ASN A 114 9.46 -3.09 -17.17
C ASN A 114 10.17 -4.34 -17.69
N SER A 115 10.03 -5.47 -17.03
CA SER A 115 10.56 -6.73 -17.51
C SER A 115 9.80 -7.24 -18.74
N SER A 116 10.43 -8.15 -19.49
CA SER A 116 9.72 -8.90 -20.54
C SER A 116 8.73 -9.89 -19.94
N ASP A 117 9.07 -10.49 -18.80
CA ASP A 117 8.25 -11.50 -18.14
C ASP A 117 6.97 -10.91 -17.55
N SER A 118 6.99 -9.64 -17.12
CA SER A 118 5.79 -8.99 -16.59
C SER A 118 4.67 -8.83 -17.62
N LYS A 119 4.94 -8.98 -18.92
CA LYS A 119 3.89 -9.01 -19.96
C LYS A 119 2.90 -10.18 -19.82
N ASN A 120 3.26 -11.21 -19.07
CA ASN A 120 2.41 -12.37 -18.80
C ASN A 120 1.66 -12.25 -17.46
N SER A 121 1.77 -11.09 -16.80
CA SER A 121 1.11 -10.87 -15.51
C SER A 121 -0.39 -10.66 -15.72
N TYR A 122 -1.18 -11.16 -14.78
CA TYR A 122 -2.64 -11.01 -14.79
C TYR A 122 -3.18 -10.43 -13.48
N ARG A 123 -2.33 -10.33 -12.45
CA ARG A 123 -2.64 -9.73 -11.15
C ARG A 123 -1.39 -9.08 -10.58
N TYR A 124 -1.58 -8.26 -9.55
CA TYR A 124 -0.50 -7.76 -8.72
C TYR A 124 -0.81 -8.02 -7.23
N GLU A 125 0.21 -7.85 -6.41
CA GLU A 125 0.12 -7.82 -4.95
C GLU A 125 0.86 -6.59 -4.42
N LEU A 126 0.29 -5.96 -3.39
CA LEU A 126 0.84 -4.77 -2.76
C LEU A 126 1.17 -5.06 -1.29
N THR A 127 2.42 -4.84 -0.90
CA THR A 127 2.84 -4.83 0.51
C THR A 127 3.55 -3.53 0.81
N GLY A 128 3.57 -3.10 2.06
CA GLY A 128 4.34 -1.92 2.41
C GLY A 128 4.33 -1.57 3.88
N SER A 129 5.05 -0.51 4.17
CA SER A 129 5.10 0.12 5.48
C SER A 129 5.12 1.64 5.32
N ILE A 130 4.80 2.32 6.41
CA ILE A 130 4.87 3.77 6.50
C ILE A 130 5.71 4.18 7.70
N ASP A 131 6.33 5.35 7.58
CA ASP A 131 7.09 6.00 8.63
C ASP A 131 6.55 7.43 8.79
N CYS A 132 6.08 7.74 9.99
CA CYS A 132 5.48 9.03 10.32
C CYS A 132 6.54 10.11 10.63
N GLY A 133 7.83 9.73 10.68
CA GLY A 133 8.85 10.53 11.36
C GLY A 133 8.55 10.70 12.85
N ASN A 134 9.49 11.28 13.60
CA ASN A 134 9.23 11.64 14.99
C ASN A 134 8.21 12.79 15.05
N VAL A 135 6.93 12.46 15.20
CA VAL A 135 5.84 13.41 15.52
C VAL A 135 6.06 14.10 16.88
N THR A 136 7.08 13.69 17.64
CA THR A 136 7.36 14.11 19.02
C THR A 136 8.08 15.46 19.18
N GLU A 137 8.58 16.13 18.13
CA GLU A 137 9.28 17.41 18.33
C GLU A 137 8.41 18.65 18.14
N SER A 138 7.38 18.61 17.30
CA SER A 138 6.55 19.81 17.04
C SER A 138 5.43 20.04 18.07
N GLU A 139 4.93 19.00 18.73
CA GLU A 139 3.91 19.14 19.77
C GLU A 139 4.49 19.44 21.17
N ASN A 140 5.73 19.01 21.46
CA ASN A 140 6.39 19.33 22.73
C ASN A 140 6.97 20.75 22.79
N MET A 141 7.37 21.33 21.64
CA MET A 141 7.83 22.73 21.62
C MET A 141 6.70 23.75 21.75
N MET A 142 5.44 23.39 21.44
CA MET A 142 4.29 24.28 21.68
C MET A 142 3.71 24.17 23.10
N ARG A 143 4.01 23.10 23.85
CA ARG A 143 3.55 22.92 25.24
C ARG A 143 4.52 23.43 26.31
N GLN A 144 5.77 23.77 25.94
CA GLN A 144 6.77 24.29 26.89
C GLN A 144 6.88 25.83 26.90
N SER A 145 6.04 26.56 26.14
CA SER A 145 6.04 28.03 26.10
C SER A 145 4.80 28.69 26.73
N ASN A 146 3.99 27.96 27.50
CA ASN A 146 2.91 28.54 28.31
C ASN A 146 3.14 28.32 29.81
#